data_AF-A0A1D6Y6K3-F1
#
_entry.id   AF-A0A1D6Y6K3-F1
#
_cell.length_a   1.000
_cell.length_b   1.000
_cell.length_c   1.000
_cell.angle_alpha   90.00
_cell.angle_beta   90.00
_cell.angle_gamma   90.00
#
_symmetry.space_group_name_H-M   'P 1'
#
loop_
_entity.id
_entity.type
_entity.pdbx_description
1 polymer ?
#
loop_
_entity_poly.entity_id
_entity_poly.type
_entity_poly.pdbx_seq_one_letter_code
_entity_poly.pdbx_strand_id
1 'polypeptide(L)'
;MIFRVASQAVLLIAAAYCIQMVSSAATTKAMERDVGSDTEILRKCLHEVGSNDVVGELQKVARYSKWTSEEIPRFTRCLASMKRWFDADESKWNKQQIADDLGADMFNYCRYELDRYNEDSCEFAYTGLRCLKQAELYTLETYKNILSCATELNVTMKELQKYAAFPTKEVVPCLFQCLAEKMDFYTPTYEWNFDKWVKAFGPTRQDRTASNVCKVSPEQINTRDKCEWMYEEYNCLERLNYNTDGSYPMETTTLSAVITSKKPDAVEAAVKEAS
;
A
#
# COMPACT_ATOMS: atom_id res chain seq x y z
N MET A 1 42.43 2.45 -6.77
CA MET A 1 41.48 2.35 -7.92
C MET A 1 40.28 1.49 -7.50
N ILE A 2 39.46 1.95 -6.52
CA ILE A 2 38.30 1.19 -5.99
C ILE A 2 37.06 2.11 -5.77
N PHE A 3 37.20 3.43 -5.92
CA PHE A 3 36.13 4.39 -5.61
C PHE A 3 35.13 4.69 -6.74
N ARG A 4 35.29 4.12 -7.94
CA ARG A 4 34.36 4.38 -9.07
C ARG A 4 33.16 3.42 -9.14
N VAL A 5 33.25 2.22 -8.57
CA VAL A 5 32.20 1.19 -8.67
C VAL A 5 31.11 1.39 -7.60
N ALA A 6 31.49 1.82 -6.38
CA ALA A 6 30.53 2.12 -5.31
C ALA A 6 29.61 3.31 -5.64
N SER A 7 30.09 4.26 -6.44
CA SER A 7 29.32 5.46 -6.80
C SER A 7 28.24 5.18 -7.86
N GLN A 8 28.45 4.22 -8.75
CA GLN A 8 27.43 3.79 -9.74
C GLN A 8 26.33 2.94 -9.09
N ALA A 9 26.67 2.07 -8.13
CA ALA A 9 25.68 1.27 -7.41
C ALA A 9 24.73 2.13 -6.54
N VAL A 10 25.24 3.17 -5.88
CA VAL A 10 24.42 4.12 -5.09
C VAL A 10 23.55 5.00 -6.00
N LEU A 11 24.04 5.40 -7.18
CA LEU A 11 23.26 6.11 -8.19
C LEU A 11 22.14 5.25 -8.77
N LEU A 12 22.40 3.96 -9.04
CA LEU A 12 21.38 3.02 -9.49
C LEU A 12 20.34 2.73 -8.41
N ILE A 13 20.71 2.70 -7.12
CA ILE A 13 19.77 2.52 -6.01
C ILE A 13 18.94 3.78 -5.78
N ALA A 14 19.52 4.98 -5.79
CA ALA A 14 18.78 6.24 -5.66
C ALA A 14 17.87 6.52 -6.87
N ALA A 15 18.35 6.24 -8.08
CA ALA A 15 17.54 6.26 -9.29
C ALA A 15 16.47 5.16 -9.25
N ALA A 16 16.76 3.95 -8.77
CA ALA A 16 15.76 2.91 -8.58
C ALA A 16 14.73 3.29 -7.53
N TYR A 17 15.08 3.98 -6.44
CA TYR A 17 14.11 4.50 -5.47
C TYR A 17 13.24 5.61 -6.08
N CYS A 18 13.82 6.55 -6.85
CA CYS A 18 13.06 7.60 -7.54
C CYS A 18 12.18 7.03 -8.66
N ILE A 19 12.70 6.09 -9.45
CA ILE A 19 11.97 5.36 -10.49
C ILE A 19 10.89 4.50 -9.83
N GLN A 20 11.17 3.79 -8.74
CA GLN A 20 10.18 3.04 -7.98
C GLN A 20 9.10 3.93 -7.36
N MET A 21 9.38 5.19 -7.02
CA MET A 21 8.33 6.15 -6.59
C MET A 21 7.46 6.63 -7.76
N VAL A 22 7.98 6.59 -9.00
CA VAL A 22 7.26 6.96 -10.22
C VAL A 22 6.54 5.75 -10.85
N SER A 23 7.10 4.55 -10.68
CA SER A 23 6.68 3.27 -11.24
C SER A 23 5.91 2.40 -10.27
N SER A 24 5.42 2.94 -9.14
CA SER A 24 4.42 2.25 -8.30
C SER A 24 3.15 2.05 -9.12
N ALA A 25 3.12 0.97 -9.88
CA ALA A 25 2.01 0.50 -10.67
C ALA A 25 1.96 -1.00 -10.40
N ALA A 26 1.05 -1.40 -9.50
CA ALA A 26 0.61 -2.78 -9.48
C ALA A 26 0.04 -3.08 -10.88
N THR A 27 0.79 -3.85 -11.64
CA THR A 27 0.59 -4.11 -13.06
C THR A 27 -0.71 -4.87 -13.30
N THR A 28 -1.62 -4.30 -14.08
CA THR A 28 -2.43 -5.03 -15.08
C THR A 28 -3.14 -4.17 -16.13
N LYS A 29 -2.88 -2.85 -16.25
CA LYS A 29 -3.47 -2.04 -17.35
C LYS A 29 -2.61 -0.92 -17.94
N ALA A 30 -1.29 -0.99 -17.84
CA ALA A 30 -0.42 0.07 -18.38
C ALA A 30 0.87 -0.47 -19.00
N MET A 31 0.78 -1.41 -19.93
CA MET A 31 1.90 -1.66 -20.86
C MET A 31 1.78 -0.69 -22.04
N GLU A 32 1.71 0.62 -21.74
CA GLU A 32 1.78 1.74 -22.69
C GLU A 32 1.64 3.13 -22.02
N ARG A 33 1.86 3.27 -20.69
CA ARG A 33 2.14 4.62 -20.16
C ARG A 33 3.58 4.94 -20.52
N ASP A 34 3.72 5.89 -21.45
CA ASP A 34 4.96 6.34 -22.08
C ASP A 34 6.08 6.60 -21.05
N VAL A 35 7.16 5.81 -21.11
CA VAL A 35 8.39 6.00 -20.31
C VAL A 35 8.98 7.40 -20.53
N GLY A 36 8.69 8.03 -21.67
CA GLY A 36 8.99 9.43 -21.96
C GLY A 36 8.26 10.41 -21.01
N SER A 37 7.03 10.10 -20.62
CA SER A 37 6.22 10.95 -19.73
C SER A 37 6.73 10.94 -18.27
N ASP A 38 7.18 9.79 -17.77
CA ASP A 38 7.68 9.64 -16.40
C ASP A 38 9.04 10.30 -16.19
N THR A 39 9.92 10.19 -17.19
CA THR A 39 11.23 10.86 -17.20
C THR A 39 11.05 12.39 -17.26
N GLU A 40 10.06 12.87 -18.01
CA GLU A 40 9.71 14.29 -18.09
C GLU A 40 9.19 14.84 -16.76
N ILE A 41 8.31 14.09 -16.09
CA ILE A 41 7.79 14.45 -14.76
C ILE A 41 8.93 14.54 -13.76
N LEU A 42 9.81 13.54 -13.72
CA LEU A 42 10.95 13.51 -12.81
C LEU A 42 11.84 14.74 -12.99
N ARG A 43 12.14 15.10 -14.23
CA ARG A 43 12.98 16.25 -14.56
C ARG A 43 12.37 17.57 -14.09
N LYS A 44 11.09 17.79 -14.40
CA LYS A 44 10.35 18.99 -13.97
C LYS A 44 10.37 19.13 -12.44
N CYS A 45 10.17 18.04 -11.72
CA CYS A 45 10.17 18.08 -10.26
C CYS A 45 11.57 18.23 -9.65
N LEU A 46 12.61 17.69 -10.29
CA LEU A 46 14.00 17.99 -9.90
C LEU A 46 14.34 19.47 -10.11
N HIS A 47 13.76 20.13 -11.12
CA HIS A 47 13.92 21.57 -11.31
C HIS A 47 13.29 22.38 -10.17
N GLU A 48 12.13 21.99 -9.66
CA GLU A 48 11.48 22.67 -8.51
C GLU A 48 12.33 22.65 -7.23
N VAL A 49 13.22 21.66 -7.08
CA VAL A 49 14.15 21.56 -5.95
C VAL A 49 15.57 22.05 -6.29
N GLY A 50 15.72 22.84 -7.35
CA GLY A 50 16.92 23.62 -7.61
C GLY A 50 17.98 22.95 -8.50
N SER A 51 17.61 21.98 -9.33
CA SER A 51 18.46 21.61 -10.47
C SER A 51 18.09 22.47 -11.69
N ASN A 52 19.05 22.90 -12.51
CA ASN A 52 18.78 23.78 -13.66
C ASN A 52 19.15 23.16 -15.01
N ASP A 53 19.82 22.00 -14.99
CA ASP A 53 20.22 21.23 -16.16
C ASP A 53 20.38 19.75 -15.81
N VAL A 54 20.60 18.90 -16.82
CA VAL A 54 20.75 17.44 -16.68
C VAL A 54 21.92 17.06 -15.75
N VAL A 55 23.00 17.85 -15.73
CA VAL A 55 24.14 17.57 -14.86
C VAL A 55 23.76 17.84 -13.40
N GLY A 56 23.05 18.94 -13.15
CA GLY A 56 22.49 19.31 -11.85
C GLY A 56 21.46 18.31 -11.36
N GLU A 57 20.58 17.81 -12.22
CA GLU A 57 19.59 16.76 -11.91
C GLU A 57 20.29 15.49 -11.41
N LEU A 58 21.27 14.99 -12.18
CA LEU A 58 22.03 13.80 -11.82
C LEU A 58 22.82 13.99 -10.52
N GLN A 59 23.41 15.18 -10.31
CA GLN A 59 24.09 15.51 -9.05
C GLN A 59 23.12 15.58 -7.87
N LYS A 60 21.90 16.11 -8.08
CA LYS A 60 20.85 16.20 -7.07
C LYS A 60 20.43 14.80 -6.63
N VAL A 61 20.11 13.93 -7.58
CA VAL A 61 19.75 12.53 -7.32
C VAL A 61 20.90 11.77 -6.65
N ALA A 62 22.14 11.95 -7.11
CA ALA A 62 23.33 11.29 -6.53
C ALA A 62 23.56 11.67 -5.05
N ARG A 63 22.99 12.77 -4.58
CA ARG A 63 23.08 13.25 -3.20
C ARG A 63 21.74 13.19 -2.47
N TYR A 64 20.80 12.34 -2.90
CA TYR A 64 19.49 12.17 -2.27
C TYR A 64 19.54 12.02 -0.74
N SER A 65 20.52 11.26 -0.22
CA SER A 65 20.73 11.09 1.23
C SER A 65 21.10 12.37 2.00
N LYS A 66 21.42 13.45 1.28
CA LYS A 66 21.75 14.78 1.82
C LYS A 66 20.68 15.81 1.51
N TRP A 67 19.53 15.41 0.96
CA TRP A 67 18.44 16.34 0.72
C TRP A 67 17.94 16.92 2.05
N THR A 68 17.53 18.17 2.01
CA THR A 68 16.97 18.85 3.18
C THR A 68 15.58 18.31 3.52
N SER A 69 15.13 18.61 4.73
CA SER A 69 13.76 18.33 5.17
C SER A 69 12.70 19.05 4.34
N GLU A 70 13.07 20.06 3.55
CA GLU A 70 12.16 20.81 2.68
C GLU A 70 12.20 20.32 1.22
N GLU A 71 13.36 19.85 0.76
CA GLU A 71 13.55 19.35 -0.61
C GLU A 71 12.72 18.10 -0.88
N ILE A 72 12.70 17.15 0.06
CA ILE A 72 11.93 15.91 -0.10
C ILE A 72 10.42 16.21 -0.23
N PRO A 73 9.79 16.97 0.69
CA PRO A 73 8.36 17.26 0.59
C PRO A 73 7.97 18.04 -0.67
N ARG A 74 8.75 19.06 -1.06
CA ARG A 74 8.49 19.83 -2.29
C ARG A 74 8.57 18.96 -3.54
N PHE A 75 9.59 18.11 -3.63
CA PHE A 75 9.73 17.16 -4.73
C PHE A 75 8.54 16.21 -4.81
N THR A 76 8.12 15.63 -3.68
CA THR A 76 6.97 14.71 -3.65
C THR A 76 5.65 15.41 -3.99
N ARG A 77 5.47 16.67 -3.57
CA ARG A 77 4.32 17.49 -3.97
C ARG A 77 4.26 17.68 -5.48
N CYS A 78 5.38 18.01 -6.11
CA CYS A 78 5.44 18.14 -7.56
C CYS A 78 5.09 16.80 -8.25
N LEU A 79 5.67 15.69 -7.82
CA LEU A 79 5.38 14.37 -8.40
C LEU A 79 3.89 14.04 -8.32
N ALA A 80 3.29 14.19 -7.13
CA ALA A 80 1.88 13.90 -6.91
C ALA A 80 0.96 14.84 -7.73
N SER A 81 1.35 16.10 -7.89
CA SER A 81 0.60 17.08 -8.71
C SER A 81 0.67 16.76 -10.19
N MET A 82 1.86 16.40 -10.71
CA MET A 82 2.05 15.99 -12.11
C MET A 82 1.29 14.71 -12.46
N LYS A 83 1.12 13.81 -11.49
CA LYS A 83 0.28 12.61 -11.61
C LYS A 83 -1.22 12.90 -11.39
N ARG A 84 -1.59 14.14 -11.07
CA ARG A 84 -2.95 14.59 -10.70
C ARG A 84 -3.53 13.85 -9.48
N TRP A 85 -2.67 13.26 -8.67
CA TRP A 85 -3.05 12.65 -7.39
C TRP A 85 -3.24 13.70 -6.30
N PHE A 86 -2.57 14.84 -6.42
CA PHE A 86 -2.62 15.91 -5.43
C PHE A 86 -2.92 17.25 -6.10
N ASP A 87 -3.90 17.97 -5.57
CA ASP A 87 -4.15 19.37 -5.88
C ASP A 87 -3.32 20.23 -4.93
N ALA A 88 -2.30 20.88 -5.50
CA ALA A 88 -1.39 21.72 -4.74
C ALA A 88 -2.01 23.05 -4.28
N ASP A 89 -3.03 23.54 -4.98
CA ASP A 89 -3.70 24.80 -4.67
C ASP A 89 -4.75 24.59 -3.57
N GLU A 90 -5.47 23.47 -3.61
CA GLU A 90 -6.43 23.09 -2.57
C GLU A 90 -5.80 22.32 -1.40
N SER A 91 -4.52 21.95 -1.48
CA SER A 91 -3.83 21.06 -0.53
C SER A 91 -4.65 19.79 -0.28
N LYS A 92 -4.95 19.03 -1.34
CA LYS A 92 -5.93 17.93 -1.29
C LYS A 92 -5.60 16.78 -2.22
N TRP A 93 -5.81 15.54 -1.74
CA TRP A 93 -5.66 14.34 -2.57
C TRP A 93 -6.90 14.08 -3.45
N ASN A 94 -6.66 13.78 -4.71
CA ASN A 94 -7.66 13.29 -5.66
C ASN A 94 -7.81 11.77 -5.52
N LYS A 95 -8.72 11.38 -4.64
CA LYS A 95 -8.97 9.98 -4.26
C LYS A 95 -9.34 9.10 -5.45
N GLN A 96 -10.18 9.62 -6.36
CA GLN A 96 -10.62 8.86 -7.54
C GLN A 96 -9.44 8.59 -8.47
N GLN A 97 -8.62 9.60 -8.76
CA GLN A 97 -7.44 9.42 -9.63
C GLN A 97 -6.44 8.42 -9.04
N ILE A 98 -6.23 8.44 -7.72
CA ILE A 98 -5.37 7.47 -7.03
C ILE A 98 -5.94 6.06 -7.15
N ALA A 99 -7.25 5.88 -6.91
CA ALA A 99 -7.90 4.59 -7.04
C ALA A 99 -7.89 4.05 -8.48
N ASP A 100 -8.05 4.92 -9.47
CA ASP A 100 -8.01 4.56 -10.89
C ASP A 100 -6.59 4.17 -11.35
N ASP A 101 -5.56 4.87 -10.86
CA ASP A 101 -4.18 4.64 -11.26
C ASP A 101 -3.49 3.50 -10.50
N LEU A 102 -3.74 3.41 -9.19
CA LEU A 102 -3.04 2.51 -8.27
C LEU A 102 -3.90 1.35 -7.77
N GLY A 103 -5.22 1.43 -7.98
CA GLY A 103 -6.20 0.49 -7.44
C GLY A 103 -6.78 0.97 -6.11
N ALA A 104 -8.05 0.62 -5.88
CA ALA A 104 -8.77 0.99 -4.66
C ALA A 104 -8.12 0.45 -3.38
N ASP A 105 -7.39 -0.66 -3.46
CA ASP A 105 -6.68 -1.26 -2.34
C ASP A 105 -5.53 -0.38 -1.82
N MET A 106 -4.79 0.27 -2.73
CA MET A 106 -3.74 1.24 -2.39
C MET A 106 -4.33 2.48 -1.71
N PHE A 107 -5.43 2.99 -2.27
CA PHE A 107 -6.15 4.11 -1.69
C PHE A 107 -6.66 3.76 -0.28
N ASN A 108 -7.33 2.62 -0.12
CA ASN A 108 -7.92 2.20 1.15
C ASN A 108 -6.86 2.01 2.24
N TYR A 109 -5.72 1.42 1.90
CA TYR A 109 -4.58 1.30 2.81
C TYR A 109 -4.12 2.67 3.34
N CYS A 110 -4.07 3.68 2.47
CA CYS A 110 -3.59 5.01 2.83
C CYS A 110 -4.68 6.02 3.19
N ARG A 111 -5.95 5.61 3.24
CA ARG A 111 -7.07 6.55 3.29
C ARG A 111 -6.94 7.56 4.42
N TYR A 112 -6.51 7.14 5.60
CA TYR A 112 -6.33 8.05 6.73
C TYR A 112 -5.30 9.16 6.40
N GLU A 113 -4.14 8.79 5.87
CA GLU A 113 -3.09 9.76 5.50
C GLU A 113 -3.48 10.63 4.31
N LEU A 114 -4.36 10.15 3.42
CA LEU A 114 -4.85 10.93 2.28
C LEU A 114 -6.01 11.87 2.66
N ASP A 115 -6.71 11.59 3.75
CA ASP A 115 -7.88 12.37 4.21
C ASP A 115 -7.54 13.35 5.34
N ARG A 116 -6.39 13.18 6.01
CA ARG A 116 -5.97 14.04 7.11
C ARG A 116 -5.35 15.33 6.58
N TYR A 117 -6.22 16.32 6.34
CA TYR A 117 -5.81 17.68 5.94
C TYR A 117 -4.60 18.20 6.73
N ASN A 118 -3.66 18.80 6.01
CA ASN A 118 -2.52 19.51 6.55
C ASN A 118 -2.34 20.82 5.77
N GLU A 119 -2.14 21.93 6.50
CA GLU A 119 -1.96 23.27 5.94
C GLU A 119 -0.68 23.37 5.11
N ASP A 120 0.37 22.61 5.48
CA ASP A 120 1.56 22.49 4.67
C ASP A 120 1.34 21.46 3.56
N SER A 121 1.05 21.97 2.36
CA SER A 121 0.80 21.15 1.17
C SER A 121 1.99 20.27 0.76
N CYS A 122 3.23 20.67 1.08
CA CYS A 122 4.40 19.85 0.78
C CYS A 122 4.48 18.67 1.73
N GLU A 123 4.32 18.91 3.04
CA GLU A 123 4.28 17.84 4.04
C GLU A 123 3.07 16.92 3.87
N PHE A 124 1.93 17.45 3.44
CA PHE A 124 0.75 16.64 3.16
C PHE A 124 0.99 15.67 2.00
N ALA A 125 1.53 16.20 0.88
CA ALA A 125 1.87 15.40 -0.28
C ALA A 125 2.95 14.37 0.04
N TYR A 126 3.96 14.75 0.83
CA TYR A 126 5.02 13.85 1.29
C TYR A 126 4.46 12.67 2.10
N THR A 127 3.63 12.97 3.10
CA THR A 127 3.09 11.97 4.01
C THR A 127 2.22 10.95 3.26
N GLY A 128 1.34 11.42 2.38
CA GLY A 128 0.50 10.54 1.58
C GLY A 128 1.29 9.73 0.55
N LEU A 129 2.26 10.33 -0.16
CA LEU A 129 3.09 9.60 -1.13
C LEU A 129 3.97 8.54 -0.45
N ARG A 130 4.52 8.86 0.73
CA ARG A 130 5.25 7.91 1.56
C ARG A 130 4.36 6.73 1.96
N CYS A 131 3.11 7.00 2.34
CA CYS A 131 2.15 5.94 2.63
C CYS A 131 1.90 5.07 1.39
N LEU A 132 1.59 5.67 0.24
CA LEU A 132 1.32 4.92 -1.00
C LEU A 132 2.50 4.02 -1.37
N LYS A 133 3.72 4.50 -1.15
CA LYS A 133 4.93 3.70 -1.38
C LYS A 133 5.07 2.51 -0.42
N GLN A 134 4.68 2.68 0.85
CA GLN A 134 4.63 1.59 1.82
C GLN A 134 3.52 0.58 1.47
N ALA A 135 2.35 1.07 1.04
CA ALA A 135 1.22 0.25 0.63
C ALA A 135 1.61 -0.73 -0.49
N GLU A 136 2.35 -0.25 -1.50
CA GLU A 136 2.82 -1.08 -2.61
C GLU A 136 3.62 -2.32 -2.13
N LEU A 137 4.45 -2.15 -1.09
CA LEU A 137 5.24 -3.25 -0.54
C LEU A 137 4.40 -4.19 0.32
N TYR A 138 3.60 -3.63 1.23
CA TYR A 138 2.95 -4.44 2.27
C TYR A 138 1.63 -5.09 1.84
N THR A 139 0.88 -4.47 0.91
CA THR A 139 -0.33 -5.11 0.38
C THR A 139 -0.01 -6.34 -0.43
N LEU A 140 1.08 -6.34 -1.20
CA LEU A 140 1.54 -7.52 -1.95
C LEU A 140 1.85 -8.69 -1.01
N GLU A 141 2.55 -8.41 0.10
CA GLU A 141 2.84 -9.40 1.13
C GLU A 141 1.55 -9.91 1.79
N THR A 142 0.62 -9.02 2.11
CA THR A 142 -0.68 -9.37 2.69
C THR A 142 -1.50 -10.26 1.75
N TYR A 143 -1.60 -9.91 0.46
CA TYR A 143 -2.29 -10.72 -0.53
C TYR A 143 -1.66 -12.09 -0.76
N LYS A 144 -0.32 -12.15 -0.78
CA LYS A 144 0.39 -13.43 -0.87
C LYS A 144 -0.01 -14.36 0.28
N ASN A 145 -0.10 -13.84 1.51
CA ASN A 145 -0.49 -14.62 2.68
C ASN A 145 -1.99 -14.99 2.67
N ILE A 146 -2.87 -14.08 2.22
CA ILE A 146 -4.30 -14.39 2.01
C ILE A 146 -4.46 -15.55 1.02
N LEU A 147 -3.75 -15.52 -0.12
CA LEU A 147 -3.81 -16.57 -1.13
C LEU A 147 -3.21 -17.89 -0.64
N SER A 148 -2.13 -17.85 0.17
CA SER A 148 -1.59 -19.03 0.85
C SER A 148 -2.64 -19.66 1.76
N CYS A 149 -3.26 -18.86 2.63
CA CYS A 149 -4.31 -19.33 3.54
C CYS A 149 -5.54 -19.86 2.80
N ALA A 150 -5.97 -19.18 1.73
CA ALA A 150 -7.06 -19.66 0.89
C ALA A 150 -6.75 -21.04 0.27
N THR A 151 -5.50 -21.25 -0.14
CA THR A 151 -5.05 -22.55 -0.67
C THR A 151 -5.06 -23.63 0.41
N GLU A 152 -4.51 -23.32 1.59
CA GLU A 152 -4.47 -24.25 2.74
C GLU A 152 -5.88 -24.65 3.23
N LEU A 153 -6.84 -23.73 3.14
CA LEU A 153 -8.23 -23.92 3.54
C LEU A 153 -9.13 -24.42 2.40
N ASN A 154 -8.59 -24.74 1.22
CA ASN A 154 -9.32 -25.17 0.02
C ASN A 154 -10.46 -24.20 -0.40
N VAL A 155 -10.20 -22.91 -0.29
CA VAL A 155 -11.17 -21.83 -0.51
C VAL A 155 -11.27 -21.50 -1.99
N THR A 156 -12.49 -21.39 -2.50
CA THR A 156 -12.72 -21.00 -3.89
C THR A 156 -12.64 -19.48 -4.06
N MET A 157 -12.35 -19.05 -5.29
CA MET A 157 -12.36 -17.62 -5.61
C MET A 157 -13.72 -16.95 -5.37
N LYS A 158 -14.82 -17.70 -5.57
CA LYS A 158 -16.19 -17.24 -5.30
C LYS A 158 -16.43 -16.97 -3.81
N GLU A 159 -15.75 -17.71 -2.93
CA GLU A 159 -15.84 -17.48 -1.49
C GLU A 159 -15.00 -16.29 -1.06
N LEU A 160 -13.79 -16.12 -1.61
CA LEU A 160 -12.97 -14.93 -1.37
C LEU A 160 -13.67 -13.65 -1.82
N GLN A 161 -14.40 -13.67 -2.95
CA GLN A 161 -15.19 -12.53 -3.42
C GLN A 161 -16.24 -12.05 -2.42
N LYS A 162 -16.70 -12.89 -1.49
CA LYS A 162 -17.67 -12.47 -0.46
C LYS A 162 -17.09 -11.45 0.53
N TYR A 163 -15.76 -11.39 0.66
CA TYR A 163 -15.09 -10.37 1.48
C TYR A 163 -15.14 -8.96 0.87
N ALA A 164 -15.47 -8.84 -0.42
CA ALA A 164 -15.65 -7.55 -1.08
C ALA A 164 -16.71 -6.69 -0.39
N ALA A 165 -17.78 -7.32 0.14
CA ALA A 165 -18.84 -6.63 0.86
C ALA A 165 -18.51 -6.35 2.34
N PHE A 166 -17.26 -6.60 2.76
CA PHE A 166 -16.78 -6.41 4.12
C PHE A 166 -17.73 -7.02 5.19
N PRO A 167 -17.88 -8.36 5.20
CA PRO A 167 -18.93 -9.01 5.97
C PRO A 167 -18.72 -8.86 7.47
N THR A 168 -19.81 -8.74 8.23
CA THR A 168 -19.75 -8.56 9.69
C THR A 168 -19.25 -9.80 10.43
N LYS A 169 -19.35 -10.97 9.80
CA LYS A 169 -18.86 -12.26 10.29
C LYS A 169 -18.00 -12.91 9.22
N GLU A 170 -17.08 -13.76 9.66
CA GLU A 170 -16.16 -14.41 8.77
C GLU A 170 -16.91 -15.39 7.85
N VAL A 171 -16.80 -15.17 6.54
CA VAL A 171 -17.53 -15.97 5.53
C VAL A 171 -16.75 -17.20 5.08
N VAL A 172 -15.44 -17.20 5.27
CA VAL A 172 -14.56 -18.36 5.10
C VAL A 172 -13.96 -18.67 6.47
N PRO A 173 -14.37 -19.77 7.12
CA PRO A 173 -13.91 -20.08 8.46
C PRO A 173 -12.38 -20.08 8.58
N CYS A 174 -11.86 -19.33 9.55
CA CYS A 174 -10.45 -19.29 9.93
C CYS A 174 -9.48 -18.69 8.90
N LEU A 175 -9.97 -18.02 7.86
CA LEU A 175 -9.10 -17.36 6.87
C LEU A 175 -8.26 -16.25 7.52
N PHE A 176 -8.90 -15.42 8.35
CA PHE A 176 -8.24 -14.33 9.08
C PHE A 176 -7.32 -14.86 10.16
N GLN A 177 -7.70 -15.91 10.88
CA GLN A 177 -6.81 -16.54 11.87
C GLN A 177 -5.55 -17.10 11.20
N CYS A 178 -5.68 -17.77 10.05
CA CYS A 178 -4.51 -18.19 9.26
C CYS A 178 -3.63 -17.00 8.84
N LEU A 179 -4.25 -15.91 8.35
CA LEU A 179 -3.52 -14.71 7.97
C LEU A 179 -2.78 -14.11 9.18
N ALA A 180 -3.44 -14.06 10.32
CA ALA A 180 -2.92 -13.51 11.56
C ALA A 180 -1.71 -14.29 12.08
N GLU A 181 -1.71 -15.61 11.93
CA GLU A 181 -0.57 -16.46 12.26
C GLU A 181 0.60 -16.24 11.31
N LYS A 182 0.37 -16.19 9.98
CA LYS A 182 1.45 -15.97 9.00
C LYS A 182 2.08 -14.58 9.09
N MET A 183 1.30 -13.59 9.51
CA MET A 183 1.75 -12.19 9.58
C MET A 183 2.18 -11.75 10.99
N ASP A 184 2.10 -12.65 11.97
CA ASP A 184 2.37 -12.38 13.39
C ASP A 184 1.55 -11.22 13.97
N PHE A 185 0.25 -11.16 13.69
CA PHE A 185 -0.64 -10.11 14.21
C PHE A 185 -0.78 -10.15 15.73
N TYR A 186 -0.50 -11.31 16.33
CA TYR A 186 -0.62 -11.54 17.76
C TYR A 186 0.68 -12.14 18.31
N THR A 187 1.00 -11.79 19.56
CA THR A 187 2.01 -12.52 20.34
C THR A 187 1.48 -13.91 20.73
N PRO A 188 2.33 -14.81 21.27
CA PRO A 188 1.87 -16.09 21.81
C PRO A 188 0.82 -15.98 22.93
N THR A 189 0.70 -14.81 23.57
CA THR A 189 -0.31 -14.51 24.61
C THR A 189 -1.51 -13.74 24.06
N TYR A 190 -1.68 -13.68 22.74
CA TYR A 190 -2.76 -12.97 22.04
C TYR A 190 -2.78 -11.45 22.23
N GLU A 191 -1.63 -10.85 22.58
CA GLU A 191 -1.50 -9.39 22.52
C GLU A 191 -1.25 -8.93 21.09
N TRP A 192 -1.87 -7.84 20.68
CA TRP A 192 -1.65 -7.27 19.35
C TRP A 192 -0.19 -6.88 19.12
N ASN A 193 0.35 -7.33 18.00
CA ASN A 193 1.53 -6.77 17.40
C ASN A 193 1.14 -5.61 16.49
N PHE A 194 0.93 -4.43 17.09
CA PHE A 194 0.36 -3.27 16.41
C PHE A 194 1.14 -2.85 15.14
N ASP A 195 2.47 -2.99 15.15
CA ASP A 195 3.30 -2.69 13.99
C ASP A 195 3.01 -3.62 12.80
N LYS A 196 2.71 -4.89 13.06
CA LYS A 196 2.31 -5.86 12.01
C LYS A 196 0.91 -5.57 11.48
N TRP A 197 -0.01 -5.17 12.36
CA TRP A 197 -1.34 -4.71 11.97
C TRP A 197 -1.27 -3.49 11.04
N VAL A 198 -0.53 -2.45 11.43
CA VAL A 198 -0.36 -1.24 10.61
C VAL A 198 0.33 -1.56 9.29
N LYS A 199 1.31 -2.46 9.27
CA LYS A 199 1.92 -2.90 8.02
C LYS A 199 0.92 -3.58 7.10
N ALA A 200 0.06 -4.47 7.60
CA ALA A 200 -0.88 -5.20 6.76
C ALA A 200 -2.06 -4.35 6.27
N PHE A 201 -2.61 -3.48 7.13
CA PHE A 201 -3.89 -2.79 6.87
C PHE A 201 -3.78 -1.27 6.73
N GLY A 202 -2.59 -0.72 6.99
CA GLY A 202 -2.29 0.69 6.81
C GLY A 202 -2.38 1.52 8.08
N PRO A 203 -2.01 2.81 7.99
CA PRO A 203 -2.02 3.73 9.13
C PRO A 203 -3.42 3.90 9.71
N THR A 204 -3.51 3.80 11.04
CA THR A 204 -4.77 3.96 11.76
C THR A 204 -4.99 5.41 12.15
N ARG A 205 -6.25 5.87 12.14
CA ARG A 205 -6.61 7.21 12.62
C ARG A 205 -6.42 7.34 14.13
N GLN A 206 -6.70 6.25 14.82
CA GLN A 206 -6.65 6.16 16.27
C GLN A 206 -5.25 5.75 16.71
N ASP A 207 -4.82 6.27 17.85
CA ASP A 207 -3.62 5.75 18.49
C ASP A 207 -3.85 4.30 18.98
N ARG A 208 -2.75 3.65 19.37
CA ARG A 208 -2.77 2.27 19.88
C ARG A 208 -3.74 2.11 21.06
N THR A 209 -3.85 3.10 21.93
CA THR A 209 -4.68 3.03 23.15
C THR A 209 -6.16 3.08 22.81
N ALA A 210 -6.54 3.98 21.91
CA ALA A 210 -7.92 4.09 21.42
C ALA A 210 -8.36 2.84 20.65
N SER A 211 -7.43 2.15 19.98
CA SER A 211 -7.71 0.89 19.28
C SER A 211 -8.01 -0.30 20.21
N ASN A 212 -7.65 -0.21 21.51
CA ASN A 212 -7.93 -1.28 22.49
C ASN A 212 -9.42 -1.52 22.74
N VAL A 213 -10.31 -0.59 22.34
CA VAL A 213 -11.77 -0.82 22.40
C VAL A 213 -12.21 -2.00 21.53
N CYS A 214 -11.40 -2.35 20.53
CA CYS A 214 -11.65 -3.49 19.65
C CYS A 214 -11.12 -4.81 20.21
N LYS A 215 -10.30 -4.80 21.27
CA LYS A 215 -9.76 -6.02 21.85
C LYS A 215 -10.83 -6.76 22.64
N VAL A 216 -10.96 -8.06 22.41
CA VAL A 216 -11.78 -8.93 23.24
C VAL A 216 -11.15 -9.11 24.62
N SER A 217 -11.98 -9.38 25.62
CA SER A 217 -11.50 -9.53 26.99
C SER A 217 -10.65 -10.80 27.16
N PRO A 218 -9.74 -10.86 28.16
CA PRO A 218 -8.99 -12.09 28.46
C PRO A 218 -9.87 -13.31 28.72
N GLU A 219 -11.06 -13.11 29.27
CA GLU A 219 -12.05 -14.18 29.47
C GLU A 219 -12.59 -14.70 28.13
N GLN A 220 -12.89 -13.79 27.20
CA GLN A 220 -13.39 -14.13 25.86
C GLN A 220 -12.33 -14.86 25.03
N ILE A 221 -11.06 -14.49 25.12
CA ILE A 221 -9.95 -15.17 24.43
C ILE A 221 -9.89 -16.67 24.79
N ASN A 222 -10.23 -17.02 26.03
CA ASN A 222 -10.16 -18.40 26.53
C ASN A 222 -11.45 -19.20 26.33
N THR A 223 -12.57 -18.55 26.03
CA THR A 223 -13.90 -19.19 26.00
C THR A 223 -14.56 -19.19 24.63
N ARG A 224 -14.16 -18.29 23.72
CA ARG A 224 -14.72 -18.16 22.36
C ARG A 224 -13.85 -18.85 21.32
N ASP A 225 -14.46 -19.14 20.17
CA ASP A 225 -13.75 -19.63 19.00
C ASP A 225 -12.73 -18.59 18.50
N LYS A 226 -11.49 -19.05 18.21
CA LYS A 226 -10.39 -18.15 17.83
C LYS A 226 -10.61 -17.46 16.50
N CYS A 227 -11.19 -18.16 15.53
CA CYS A 227 -11.43 -17.63 14.21
C CYS A 227 -12.49 -16.51 14.29
N GLU A 228 -13.52 -16.73 15.10
CA GLU A 228 -14.57 -15.74 15.35
C GLU A 228 -14.03 -14.46 15.99
N TRP A 229 -13.37 -14.55 17.16
CA TRP A 229 -12.97 -13.33 17.87
C TRP A 229 -11.86 -12.56 17.14
N MET A 230 -10.91 -13.24 16.51
CA MET A 230 -9.85 -12.56 15.75
C MET A 230 -10.43 -11.76 14.57
N TYR A 231 -11.45 -12.31 13.90
CA TYR A 231 -12.12 -11.61 12.81
C TYR A 231 -12.97 -10.43 13.32
N GLU A 232 -13.58 -10.54 14.49
CA GLU A 232 -14.31 -9.43 15.12
C GLU A 232 -13.38 -8.27 15.47
N GLU A 233 -12.20 -8.56 16.03
CA GLU A 233 -11.19 -7.54 16.33
C GLU A 233 -10.73 -6.81 15.06
N TYR A 234 -10.45 -7.56 13.99
CA TYR A 234 -10.15 -7.02 12.65
C TYR A 234 -11.28 -6.10 12.17
N ASN A 235 -12.52 -6.60 12.16
CA ASN A 235 -13.67 -5.85 11.69
C ASN A 235 -13.89 -4.56 12.49
N CYS A 236 -13.68 -4.61 13.80
CA CYS A 236 -13.76 -3.43 14.65
C CYS A 236 -12.68 -2.40 14.27
N LEU A 237 -11.43 -2.84 14.09
CA LEU A 237 -10.33 -1.95 13.76
C LEU A 237 -10.53 -1.26 12.40
N GLU A 238 -10.94 -2.02 11.39
CA GLU A 238 -11.30 -1.50 10.07
C GLU A 238 -12.40 -0.42 10.17
N ARG A 239 -13.45 -0.67 10.96
CA ARG A 239 -14.51 0.32 11.19
C ARG A 239 -14.03 1.58 11.91
N LEU A 240 -13.15 1.45 12.90
CA LEU A 240 -12.51 2.62 13.54
C LEU A 240 -11.70 3.45 12.56
N ASN A 241 -11.16 2.80 11.52
CA ASN A 241 -10.44 3.46 10.44
C ASN A 241 -11.36 3.96 9.32
N TYR A 242 -12.70 3.86 9.47
CA TYR A 242 -13.78 4.20 8.54
C TYR A 242 -14.03 3.21 7.39
N ASN A 243 -13.45 1.99 7.41
CA ASN A 243 -13.75 0.94 6.45
C ASN A 243 -15.07 0.30 6.89
N THR A 244 -16.19 0.91 6.50
CA THR A 244 -17.50 0.65 7.13
C THR A 244 -18.46 -0.19 6.28
N ASP A 245 -18.28 -0.23 4.96
CA ASP A 245 -19.22 -0.90 4.05
C ASP A 245 -18.57 -1.41 2.74
N GLY A 246 -17.24 -1.37 2.65
CA GLY A 246 -16.53 -1.65 1.39
C GLY A 246 -16.84 -0.65 0.26
N SER A 247 -17.51 0.48 0.54
CA SER A 247 -17.88 1.48 -0.46
C SER A 247 -16.69 2.35 -0.87
N TYR A 248 -15.84 1.77 -1.71
CA TYR A 248 -15.51 2.45 -2.97
C TYR A 248 -16.23 1.64 -4.07
N PRO A 249 -16.80 2.29 -5.10
CA PRO A 249 -17.48 1.57 -6.17
C PRO A 249 -16.50 0.57 -6.78
N MET A 250 -16.71 -0.71 -6.47
CA MET A 250 -15.92 -1.81 -6.96
C MET A 250 -16.23 -2.03 -8.43
N GLU A 251 -15.54 -1.31 -9.29
CA GLU A 251 -15.33 -1.80 -10.66
C GLU A 251 -13.87 -2.22 -10.89
N THR A 252 -12.92 -1.79 -10.05
CA THR A 252 -11.48 -2.12 -10.22
C THR A 252 -10.68 -2.13 -8.90
N THR A 253 -10.94 -3.08 -7.99
CA THR A 253 -9.92 -3.41 -6.95
C THR A 253 -8.82 -4.29 -7.58
N THR A 254 -7.59 -4.18 -7.09
CA THR A 254 -6.44 -4.95 -7.60
C THR A 254 -6.64 -6.42 -7.30
N LEU A 255 -7.26 -6.75 -6.16
CA LEU A 255 -7.76 -8.10 -5.91
C LEU A 255 -8.80 -8.50 -6.98
N SER A 256 -9.82 -7.68 -7.29
CA SER A 256 -10.77 -8.00 -8.38
C SER A 256 -10.09 -8.13 -9.75
N ALA A 257 -9.02 -7.38 -10.03
CA ALA A 257 -8.24 -7.43 -11.28
C ALA A 257 -7.35 -8.69 -11.35
N VAL A 258 -6.74 -9.08 -10.24
CA VAL A 258 -6.03 -10.37 -10.08
C VAL A 258 -7.01 -11.54 -10.19
N ILE A 259 -8.23 -11.37 -9.69
CA ILE A 259 -9.30 -12.37 -9.72
C ILE A 259 -9.92 -12.52 -11.13
N THR A 260 -10.08 -11.42 -11.87
CA THR A 260 -10.66 -11.43 -13.22
C THR A 260 -9.66 -11.69 -14.34
N SER A 261 -8.35 -11.48 -14.12
CA SER A 261 -7.31 -11.71 -15.13
C SER A 261 -6.93 -13.18 -15.36
N LYS A 262 -7.36 -14.12 -14.51
CA LYS A 262 -7.09 -15.55 -14.73
C LYS A 262 -8.14 -16.19 -15.64
N LYS A 263 -7.86 -16.19 -16.95
CA LYS A 263 -8.30 -17.31 -17.81
C LYS A 263 -7.65 -18.60 -17.26
N PRO A 264 -8.40 -19.72 -17.14
CA PRO A 264 -7.94 -20.95 -16.48
C PRO A 264 -6.63 -21.53 -17.04
N ASP A 265 -6.31 -21.25 -18.31
CA ASP A 265 -5.26 -21.96 -19.05
C ASP A 265 -3.82 -21.46 -18.79
N ALA A 266 -3.64 -20.31 -18.10
CA ALA A 266 -2.32 -19.72 -17.89
C ALA A 266 -1.60 -20.21 -16.61
N VAL A 267 -2.33 -20.80 -15.65
CA VAL A 267 -1.74 -21.27 -14.38
C VAL A 267 -1.02 -22.60 -14.56
N GLU A 268 -1.46 -23.44 -15.50
CA GLU A 268 -0.87 -24.76 -15.75
C GLU A 268 0.52 -24.67 -16.44
N ALA A 269 0.78 -23.58 -17.16
CA ALA A 269 2.09 -23.33 -17.77
C ALA A 269 3.13 -22.84 -16.75
N ALA A 270 2.75 -21.98 -15.80
CA ALA A 270 3.66 -21.43 -14.79
C ALA A 270 4.09 -22.47 -13.73
N VAL A 271 3.28 -23.50 -13.48
CA VAL A 271 3.64 -24.61 -12.57
C VAL A 271 4.57 -25.63 -13.22
N LYS A 272 4.56 -25.74 -14.56
CA LYS A 272 5.45 -26.65 -15.30
C LYS A 272 6.86 -26.09 -15.55
N GLU A 273 7.07 -24.79 -15.50
CA GLU A 273 8.41 -24.18 -15.62
C GLU A 273 9.15 -24.04 -14.28
N ALA A 274 8.52 -24.45 -13.17
CA ALA A 274 9.12 -24.46 -11.83
C ALA A 274 9.32 -25.89 -11.26
N SER A 275 9.21 -26.92 -12.09
CA SER A 275 9.68 -28.30 -11.82
C SER A 275 10.77 -28.69 -12.81
#